data_AF-A0A7J4DSX9-F1
#
_entry.id   AF-A0A7J4DSX9-F1
#
_cell.length_a   1.000
_cell.length_b   1.000
_cell.length_c   1.000
_cell.angle_alpha   90.00
_cell.angle_beta   90.00
_cell.angle_gamma   90.00
#
_symmetry.space_group_name_H-M   'P 1'
#
loop_
_entity.id
_entity.type
_entity.pdbx_description
1 polymer ?
#
loop_
_entity_poly.entity_id
_entity_poly.type
_entity_poly.pdbx_seq_one_letter_code
_entity_poly.pdbx_strand_id
1 'polypeptide(L)'
;MAVRRLDEYFKMVGRAVRSGEVDVDLLLHKIVEALMFEIRRIVREEVETAIKSVGVKEVSTSIDIEQVYKKLNTIEKMLVELRAAIDRFEKKTTGIQRQQSKPVWLSRILEAISNRGFVFLRETGVKASVLEPSVLQRHGLATINLGDDYLIVEAKMLQELVDYLSTIKTFDEQETMMKLPHKHQMLFQIFRKAGLVIYNSSKRVWEVSRDVIRFIEQS
;
A
#
# COMPACT_ATOMS: atom_id res chain seq x y z
N MET A 1 -27.66 11.50 15.14
CA MET A 1 -26.47 12.28 15.55
C MET A 1 -25.23 11.99 14.68
N ALA A 2 -25.05 10.77 14.15
CA ALA A 2 -23.89 10.38 13.33
C ALA A 2 -23.80 11.01 11.92
N VAL A 3 -24.93 11.25 11.25
CA VAL A 3 -24.95 11.89 9.91
C VAL A 3 -24.35 13.30 9.94
N ARG A 4 -24.57 14.05 11.04
CA ARG A 4 -23.95 15.38 11.24
C ARG A 4 -22.42 15.32 11.37
N ARG A 5 -21.85 14.21 11.87
CA ARG A 5 -20.39 14.02 11.97
C ARG A 5 -19.75 13.70 10.62
N LEU A 6 -20.41 12.91 9.76
CA LEU A 6 -19.92 12.62 8.41
C LEU A 6 -19.86 13.88 7.53
N ASP A 7 -20.89 14.73 7.61
CA ASP A 7 -20.88 16.02 6.91
C ASP A 7 -19.77 16.96 7.39
N GLU A 8 -19.43 16.93 8.68
CA GLU A 8 -18.27 17.66 9.21
C GLU A 8 -16.97 17.08 8.66
N TYR A 9 -16.82 15.76 8.60
CA TYR A 9 -15.65 15.12 8.00
C TYR A 9 -15.51 15.46 6.51
N PHE A 10 -16.59 15.42 5.72
CA PHE A 10 -16.54 15.84 4.32
C PHE A 10 -16.23 17.33 4.15
N LYS A 11 -16.74 18.19 5.03
CA LYS A 11 -16.37 19.63 5.05
C LYS A 11 -14.94 19.88 5.49
N MET A 12 -14.40 19.05 6.39
CA MET A 12 -13.01 19.11 6.83
C MET A 12 -12.08 18.63 5.72
N VAL A 13 -12.41 17.53 5.03
CA VAL A 13 -11.71 17.07 3.82
C VAL A 13 -11.75 18.15 2.75
N GLY A 14 -12.93 18.73 2.47
CA GLY A 14 -13.05 19.81 1.48
C GLY A 14 -12.29 21.09 1.85
N ARG A 15 -11.99 21.35 3.13
CA ARG A 15 -11.11 22.46 3.56
C ARG A 15 -9.63 22.08 3.50
N ALA A 16 -9.28 20.88 3.95
CA ALA A 16 -7.93 20.33 3.94
C ALA A 16 -7.36 20.15 2.51
N VAL A 17 -8.19 19.69 1.57
CA VAL A 17 -7.84 19.57 0.14
C VAL A 17 -7.60 20.94 -0.49
N ARG A 18 -8.28 21.99 -0.01
CA ARG A 18 -8.09 23.38 -0.49
C ARG A 18 -6.86 24.06 0.10
N SER A 19 -6.41 23.69 1.30
CA SER A 19 -5.23 24.28 1.94
C SER A 19 -3.92 23.54 1.61
N GLY A 20 -3.97 22.34 1.03
CA GLY A 20 -2.78 21.59 0.61
C GLY A 20 -1.95 20.99 1.75
N GLU A 21 -2.45 21.03 2.99
CA GLU A 21 -1.68 20.71 4.20
C GLU A 21 -1.96 19.33 4.81
N VAL A 22 -2.79 18.47 4.18
CA VAL A 22 -3.20 17.22 4.85
C VAL A 22 -3.01 15.98 3.99
N ASP A 23 -2.44 14.96 4.64
CA ASP A 23 -2.33 13.60 4.15
C ASP A 23 -3.73 13.00 3.93
N VAL A 24 -4.14 12.95 2.65
CA VAL A 24 -5.45 12.50 2.21
C VAL A 24 -5.69 11.05 2.62
N ASP A 25 -4.64 10.24 2.69
CA ASP A 25 -4.72 8.83 3.09
C ASP A 25 -5.05 8.69 4.58
N LEU A 26 -4.48 9.56 5.44
CA LEU A 26 -4.80 9.60 6.86
C LEU A 26 -6.26 10.03 7.10
N LEU A 27 -6.77 10.96 6.28
CA LEU A 27 -8.16 11.39 6.33
C LEU A 27 -9.12 10.28 5.85
N LEU A 28 -8.79 9.61 4.74
CA LEU A 28 -9.56 8.47 4.23
C LEU A 28 -9.58 7.32 5.24
N HIS A 29 -8.44 7.02 5.88
CA HIS A 29 -8.36 6.00 6.92
C HIS A 29 -9.26 6.35 8.11
N LYS A 30 -9.23 7.60 8.59
CA LYS A 30 -10.11 8.07 9.68
C LYS A 30 -11.59 8.01 9.32
N ILE A 31 -11.95 8.29 8.05
CA ILE A 31 -13.34 8.18 7.58
C ILE A 31 -13.78 6.71 7.52
N VAL A 32 -12.94 5.82 7.01
CA VAL A 32 -13.20 4.38 6.96
C VAL A 32 -13.30 3.80 8.37
N GLU A 33 -12.41 4.17 9.30
CA GLU A 33 -12.49 3.78 10.71
C GLU A 33 -13.79 4.26 11.37
N ALA A 34 -14.18 5.52 11.13
CA ALA A 34 -15.43 6.07 11.67
C ALA A 34 -16.67 5.34 11.11
N LEU A 35 -16.67 4.99 9.83
CA LEU A 35 -17.74 4.20 9.21
C LEU A 35 -17.78 2.77 9.74
N MET A 36 -16.63 2.12 9.87
CA MET A 36 -16.51 0.76 10.43
C MET A 36 -16.94 0.71 11.90
N PHE A 37 -16.61 1.74 12.69
CA PHE A 37 -17.06 1.88 14.06
C PHE A 37 -18.59 2.00 14.13
N GLU A 38 -19.20 2.83 13.29
CA GLU A 38 -20.64 3.03 13.28
C GLU A 38 -21.38 1.76 12.82
N ILE A 39 -20.85 1.04 11.82
CA ILE A 39 -21.37 -0.26 11.39
C ILE A 39 -21.30 -1.27 12.54
N ARG A 40 -20.17 -1.37 13.24
CA ARG A 40 -20.03 -2.28 14.40
C ARG A 40 -20.98 -1.91 15.54
N ARG A 41 -21.22 -0.62 15.76
CA ARG A 41 -22.18 -0.13 16.78
C ARG A 41 -23.61 -0.54 16.43
N ILE A 42 -24.04 -0.30 15.19
CA ILE A 42 -25.39 -0.66 14.71
C ILE A 42 -25.59 -2.18 14.79
N VAL A 43 -24.62 -2.96 14.30
CA VAL A 43 -24.69 -4.43 14.36
C VAL A 43 -24.75 -4.91 15.81
N ARG A 44 -23.95 -4.33 16.72
CA ARG A 44 -23.97 -4.70 18.14
C ARG A 44 -25.31 -4.33 18.80
N GLU A 45 -25.85 -3.14 18.53
CA GLU A 45 -27.13 -2.70 19.11
C GLU A 45 -28.31 -3.55 18.61
N GLU A 46 -28.35 -3.89 17.33
CA GLU A 46 -29.37 -4.80 16.79
C GLU A 46 -29.22 -6.22 17.36
N VAL A 47 -27.99 -6.73 17.50
CA VAL A 47 -27.73 -8.04 18.12
C VAL A 47 -28.08 -8.05 19.61
N GLU A 48 -27.72 -7.02 20.38
CA GLU A 48 -28.06 -6.92 21.80
C GLU A 48 -29.57 -6.75 22.03
N THR A 49 -30.26 -6.02 21.15
CA THR A 49 -31.71 -5.87 21.21
C THR A 49 -32.42 -7.18 20.88
N ALA A 50 -31.91 -7.93 19.89
CA ALA A 50 -32.38 -9.27 19.56
C ALA A 50 -32.11 -10.29 20.68
N ILE A 51 -30.95 -10.20 21.36
CA ILE A 51 -30.61 -11.05 22.51
C ILE A 51 -31.48 -10.73 23.74
N LYS A 52 -31.82 -9.45 23.97
CA LYS A 52 -32.66 -9.05 25.12
C LYS A 52 -34.14 -9.35 24.93
N SER A 53 -34.64 -9.31 23.69
CA SER A 53 -36.06 -9.62 23.39
C SER A 53 -36.33 -11.13 23.30
N VAL A 54 -35.30 -11.95 23.08
CA VAL A 54 -35.38 -13.41 22.97
C VAL A 54 -34.67 -14.03 24.17
N GLY A 55 -35.44 -14.30 25.24
CA GLY A 55 -34.92 -15.03 26.40
C GLY A 55 -34.23 -16.32 25.97
N VAL A 56 -33.10 -16.64 26.62
CA VAL A 56 -32.17 -17.73 26.27
C VAL A 56 -32.90 -19.07 26.08
N LYS A 57 -33.30 -19.37 24.84
CA LYS A 57 -33.48 -20.69 24.20
C LYS A 57 -34.16 -20.50 22.85
N GLU A 58 -33.60 -21.16 21.83
CA GLU A 58 -34.07 -21.24 20.43
C GLU A 58 -33.66 -20.08 19.50
N VAL A 59 -32.47 -20.28 18.93
CA VAL A 59 -31.98 -19.56 17.75
C VAL A 59 -32.66 -20.15 16.52
N SER A 60 -33.68 -19.46 15.98
CA SER A 60 -34.02 -19.59 14.56
C SER A 60 -34.80 -18.37 14.05
N THR A 61 -34.09 -17.56 13.26
CA THR A 61 -34.57 -16.74 12.13
C THR A 61 -35.71 -15.74 12.35
N SER A 62 -35.34 -14.47 12.51
CA SER A 62 -35.91 -13.35 11.74
C SER A 62 -35.01 -12.11 11.75
N ILE A 63 -33.70 -12.29 11.55
CA ILE A 63 -32.94 -11.19 10.94
C ILE A 63 -33.49 -11.11 9.52
N ASP A 64 -34.10 -9.98 9.16
CA ASP A 64 -34.58 -9.73 7.81
C ASP A 64 -33.35 -9.59 6.90
N ILE A 65 -32.81 -10.75 6.51
CA ILE A 65 -31.59 -10.92 5.71
C ILE A 65 -31.70 -10.08 4.43
N GLU A 66 -32.93 -9.89 3.93
CA GLU A 66 -33.21 -9.07 2.75
C GLU A 66 -32.92 -7.58 3.00
N GLN A 67 -33.22 -7.04 4.20
CA GLN A 67 -32.85 -5.67 4.57
C GLN A 67 -31.33 -5.52 4.74
N VAL A 68 -30.65 -6.52 5.28
CA VAL A 68 -29.18 -6.53 5.40
C VAL A 68 -28.54 -6.55 4.01
N TYR A 69 -29.02 -7.39 3.09
CA TYR A 69 -28.55 -7.42 1.70
C TYR A 69 -28.83 -6.11 0.95
N LYS A 70 -29.99 -5.48 1.17
CA LYS A 70 -30.28 -4.16 0.59
C LYS A 70 -29.31 -3.09 1.10
N LYS A 71 -29.03 -3.05 2.40
CA LYS A 71 -28.05 -2.11 2.99
C LYS A 71 -26.63 -2.38 2.50
N LEU A 72 -26.22 -3.65 2.36
CA LEU A 72 -24.92 -4.02 1.79
C LEU A 72 -24.79 -3.58 0.33
N ASN A 73 -25.82 -3.80 -0.50
CA ASN A 73 -25.82 -3.32 -1.87
C ASN A 73 -25.76 -1.79 -1.97
N THR A 74 -26.38 -1.06 -1.04
CA THR A 74 -26.25 0.41 -0.97
C THR A 74 -24.83 0.83 -0.62
N ILE A 75 -24.20 0.16 0.36
CA ILE A 75 -22.81 0.44 0.75
C ILE A 75 -21.85 0.12 -0.39
N GLU A 76 -22.03 -0.99 -1.09
CA GLU A 76 -21.21 -1.33 -2.27
C GLU A 76 -21.37 -0.30 -3.38
N LYS A 77 -22.60 0.16 -3.67
CA LYS A 77 -22.83 1.25 -4.63
C LYS A 77 -22.14 2.54 -4.21
N MET A 78 -22.22 2.90 -2.94
CA MET A 78 -21.53 4.08 -2.41
C MET A 78 -20.01 3.93 -2.51
N LEU A 79 -19.45 2.74 -2.27
CA LEU A 79 -18.02 2.46 -2.43
C LEU A 79 -17.58 2.56 -3.89
N VAL A 80 -18.38 2.03 -4.82
CA VAL A 80 -18.12 2.15 -6.27
C VAL A 80 -18.19 3.60 -6.72
N GLU A 81 -19.18 4.37 -6.25
CA GLU A 81 -19.29 5.80 -6.53
C GLU A 81 -18.15 6.60 -5.92
N LEU A 82 -17.72 6.26 -4.70
CA LEU A 82 -16.57 6.87 -4.03
C LEU A 82 -15.28 6.58 -4.80
N ARG A 83 -15.08 5.34 -5.25
CA ARG A 83 -13.92 4.93 -6.05
C ARG A 83 -13.93 5.61 -7.42
N ALA A 84 -15.08 5.71 -8.06
CA ALA A 84 -15.23 6.46 -9.32
C ALA A 84 -15.09 7.98 -9.12
N ALA A 85 -15.41 8.50 -7.93
CA ALA A 85 -15.16 9.90 -7.57
C ALA A 85 -13.66 10.13 -7.31
N ILE A 86 -12.98 9.19 -6.64
CA ILE A 86 -11.53 9.17 -6.44
C ILE A 86 -10.82 9.09 -7.79
N ASP A 87 -11.15 8.15 -8.68
CA ASP A 87 -10.57 8.04 -10.02
C ASP A 87 -10.81 9.31 -10.87
N ARG A 88 -11.98 9.95 -10.74
CA ARG A 88 -12.27 11.23 -11.39
C ARG A 88 -11.47 12.37 -10.77
N PHE A 89 -11.22 12.31 -9.46
CA PHE A 89 -10.37 13.26 -8.75
C PHE A 89 -8.90 13.05 -9.10
N GLU A 90 -8.43 11.82 -9.23
CA GLU A 90 -7.11 11.42 -9.72
C GLU A 90 -6.91 11.82 -11.18
N LYS A 91 -7.92 11.68 -12.03
CA LYS A 91 -7.89 12.18 -13.42
C LYS A 91 -7.91 13.72 -13.50
N LYS A 92 -8.63 14.40 -12.61
CA LYS A 92 -8.58 15.86 -12.50
C LYS A 92 -7.27 16.36 -11.89
N THR A 93 -6.71 15.64 -10.92
CA THR A 93 -5.42 15.97 -10.29
C THR A 93 -4.25 15.59 -11.17
N THR A 94 -4.31 14.58 -12.03
CA THR A 94 -3.28 14.36 -13.08
C THR A 94 -3.30 15.45 -14.15
N GLY A 95 -4.46 16.11 -14.37
CA GLY A 95 -4.56 17.31 -15.21
C GLY A 95 -4.07 18.60 -14.54
N ILE A 96 -4.20 18.72 -13.21
CA ILE A 96 -3.91 19.96 -12.45
C ILE A 96 -2.56 19.90 -11.69
N GLN A 97 -2.06 18.72 -11.32
CA GLN A 97 -0.73 18.50 -10.69
C GLN A 97 0.44 18.50 -11.68
N ARG A 98 0.20 18.78 -12.96
CA ARG A 98 1.29 19.07 -13.91
C ARG A 98 2.01 20.41 -13.63
N GLN A 99 1.64 21.16 -12.59
CA GLN A 99 2.26 22.44 -12.23
C GLN A 99 2.69 22.63 -10.77
N GLN A 100 2.61 21.60 -9.90
CA GLN A 100 3.49 21.58 -8.73
C GLN A 100 4.74 20.79 -9.12
N SER A 101 5.82 21.52 -9.36
CA SER A 101 7.11 20.93 -9.74
C SER A 101 7.46 19.81 -8.77
N LYS A 102 7.59 18.57 -9.26
CA LYS A 102 8.18 17.47 -8.49
C LYS A 102 9.44 17.97 -7.79
N PRO A 103 9.68 17.62 -6.51
CA PRO A 103 10.92 17.99 -5.85
C PRO A 103 12.11 17.62 -6.72
N VAL A 104 13.07 18.53 -6.87
CA VAL A 104 14.22 18.34 -7.78
C VAL A 104 14.96 17.04 -7.48
N TRP A 105 15.04 16.67 -6.19
CA TRP A 105 15.66 15.41 -5.74
C TRP A 105 14.90 14.17 -6.24
N LEU A 106 13.57 14.21 -6.28
CA LEU A 106 12.73 13.10 -6.73
C LEU A 106 12.88 12.89 -8.24
N SER A 107 12.91 13.97 -9.01
CA SER A 107 13.13 13.90 -10.45
C SER A 107 14.47 13.24 -10.79
N ARG A 108 15.54 13.57 -10.05
CA ARG A 108 16.87 12.95 -10.22
C ARG A 108 16.87 11.45 -9.92
N ILE A 109 16.17 11.03 -8.88
CA ILE A 109 16.03 9.61 -8.53
C ILE A 109 15.26 8.87 -9.63
N LEU A 110 14.11 9.41 -10.05
CA LEU A 110 13.29 8.81 -11.10
C LEU A 110 14.04 8.70 -12.43
N GLU A 111 14.78 9.74 -12.80
CA GLU A 111 15.64 9.73 -13.98
C GLU A 111 16.71 8.64 -13.89
N ALA A 112 17.38 8.51 -12.74
CA ALA A 112 18.43 7.51 -12.54
C ALA A 112 17.89 6.07 -12.51
N ILE A 113 16.68 5.86 -12.01
CA ILE A 113 16.01 4.55 -11.93
C ILE A 113 15.47 4.10 -13.29
N SER A 114 15.07 5.02 -14.16
CA SER A 114 14.36 4.74 -15.43
C SER A 114 14.97 3.63 -16.30
N ASN A 115 16.30 3.47 -16.27
CA ASN A 115 17.02 2.47 -17.05
C ASN A 115 17.12 1.11 -16.37
N ARG A 116 17.35 1.07 -15.06
CA ARG A 116 17.74 -0.15 -14.31
C ARG A 116 16.63 -0.69 -13.39
N GLY A 117 15.67 0.13 -13.01
CA GLY A 117 14.66 -0.18 -11.99
C GLY A 117 15.16 -0.06 -10.54
N PHE A 118 16.43 0.32 -10.34
CA PHE A 118 17.00 0.68 -9.04
C PHE A 118 18.19 1.63 -9.21
N VAL A 119 18.57 2.32 -8.12
CA VAL A 119 19.73 3.19 -8.05
C VAL A 119 20.26 3.26 -6.61
N PHE A 120 21.58 3.36 -6.43
CA PHE A 120 22.14 3.73 -5.14
C PHE A 120 22.02 5.25 -4.93
N LEU A 121 21.66 5.69 -3.72
CA LEU A 121 21.46 7.10 -3.42
C LEU A 121 22.70 7.93 -3.75
N ARG A 122 23.91 7.43 -3.47
CA ARG A 122 25.17 8.08 -3.83
C ARG A 122 25.30 8.38 -5.32
N GLU A 123 24.71 7.57 -6.20
CA GLU A 123 24.73 7.78 -7.67
C GLU A 123 23.86 8.95 -8.11
N THR A 124 22.90 9.38 -7.28
CA THR A 124 21.93 10.43 -7.63
C THR A 124 22.39 11.85 -7.24
N GLY A 125 23.43 11.95 -6.39
CA GLY A 125 23.86 13.22 -5.80
C GLY A 125 22.84 13.83 -4.82
N VAL A 126 21.81 13.09 -4.43
CA VAL A 126 20.81 13.49 -3.44
C VAL A 126 21.31 13.14 -2.04
N LYS A 127 21.17 14.08 -1.09
CA LYS A 127 21.53 13.85 0.32
C LYS A 127 20.45 12.99 1.00
N ALA A 128 20.86 12.03 1.83
CA ALA A 128 19.92 11.21 2.59
C ALA A 128 18.95 12.03 3.47
N SER A 129 19.41 13.18 3.98
CA SER A 129 18.60 14.08 4.82
C SER A 129 17.40 14.71 4.12
N VAL A 130 17.36 14.71 2.78
CA VAL A 130 16.23 15.26 2.01
C VAL A 130 15.31 14.18 1.48
N LEU A 131 15.60 12.90 1.74
CA LEU A 131 14.73 11.81 1.34
C LEU A 131 13.52 11.73 2.27
N GLU A 132 12.35 11.72 1.65
CA GLU A 132 11.09 11.43 2.32
C GLU A 132 10.59 10.06 1.85
N PRO A 133 10.69 9.00 2.69
CA PRO A 133 10.27 7.65 2.32
C PRO A 133 8.82 7.57 1.83
N SER A 134 7.92 8.36 2.41
CA SER A 134 6.51 8.43 2.01
C SER A 134 6.33 8.97 0.59
N VAL A 135 7.15 9.95 0.16
CA VAL A 135 7.12 10.49 -1.20
C VAL A 135 7.60 9.45 -2.22
N LEU A 136 8.66 8.70 -1.88
CA LEU A 136 9.18 7.61 -2.69
C LEU A 136 8.15 6.47 -2.83
N GLN A 137 7.51 6.07 -1.73
CA GLN A 137 6.46 5.05 -1.72
C GLN A 137 5.27 5.41 -2.61
N ARG A 138 4.79 6.67 -2.55
CA ARG A 138 3.73 7.16 -3.46
C ARG A 138 4.10 7.08 -4.94
N HIS A 139 5.39 6.98 -5.25
CA HIS A 139 5.91 6.82 -6.61
C HIS A 139 6.30 5.36 -6.92
N GLY A 140 5.90 4.41 -6.07
CA GLY A 140 6.20 2.99 -6.23
C GLY A 140 7.67 2.66 -6.00
N LEU A 141 8.39 3.45 -5.21
CA LEU A 141 9.80 3.26 -4.90
C LEU A 141 9.98 2.86 -3.42
N ALA A 142 10.78 1.83 -3.19
CA ALA A 142 11.23 1.39 -1.88
C ALA A 142 12.67 1.87 -1.63
N THR A 143 12.98 2.15 -0.36
CA THR A 143 14.33 2.52 0.08
C THR A 143 14.85 1.47 1.04
N ILE A 144 16.00 0.88 0.73
CA ILE A 144 16.63 -0.19 1.51
C ILE A 144 17.99 0.32 2.01
N ASN A 145 18.20 0.28 3.32
CA ASN A 145 19.50 0.61 3.91
C ASN A 145 20.45 -0.59 3.79
N LEU A 146 21.59 -0.40 3.14
CA LEU A 146 22.64 -1.40 2.95
C LEU A 146 23.87 -1.13 3.84
N GLY A 147 23.68 -0.42 4.95
CA GLY A 147 24.73 -0.01 5.89
C GLY A 147 25.39 1.28 5.47
N ASP A 148 26.14 1.23 4.37
CA ASP A 148 27.00 2.34 3.91
C ASP A 148 26.27 3.27 2.93
N ASP A 149 25.09 2.86 2.45
CA ASP A 149 24.32 3.56 1.42
C ASP A 149 22.85 3.13 1.43
N TYR A 150 22.01 3.89 0.74
CA TYR A 150 20.61 3.56 0.50
C TYR A 150 20.42 3.10 -0.94
N LEU A 151 19.83 1.93 -1.12
CA LEU A 151 19.35 1.47 -2.42
C LEU A 151 17.90 1.90 -2.59
N ILE A 152 17.59 2.62 -3.66
CA ILE A 152 16.23 2.96 -4.07
C ILE A 152 15.85 2.04 -5.22
N VAL A 153 14.71 1.37 -5.12
CA VAL A 153 14.29 0.32 -6.07
C VAL A 153 12.80 0.40 -6.32
N GLU A 154 12.37 0.09 -7.54
CA GLU A 154 10.95 -0.02 -7.87
C GLU A 154 10.30 -1.18 -7.09
N ALA A 155 9.18 -0.92 -6.42
CA ALA A 155 8.41 -1.93 -5.69
C ALA A 155 7.98 -3.09 -6.61
N LYS A 156 7.63 -2.77 -7.86
CA LYS A 156 7.33 -3.77 -8.90
C LYS A 156 8.52 -4.70 -9.18
N MET A 157 9.73 -4.14 -9.28
CA MET A 157 10.94 -4.92 -9.52
C MET A 157 11.30 -5.82 -8.32
N LEU A 158 11.05 -5.34 -7.11
CA LEU A 158 11.17 -6.17 -5.89
C LEU A 158 10.21 -7.35 -5.90
N GLN A 159 8.94 -7.09 -6.22
CA GLN A 159 7.91 -8.12 -6.29
C GLN A 159 8.27 -9.18 -7.34
N GLU A 160 8.62 -8.74 -8.56
CA GLU A 160 9.05 -9.64 -9.63
C GLU A 160 10.25 -10.50 -9.21
N LEU A 161 11.26 -9.92 -8.54
CA LEU A 161 12.40 -10.67 -8.02
C LEU A 161 11.97 -11.73 -7.00
N VAL A 162 11.11 -11.38 -6.03
CA VAL A 162 10.61 -12.33 -5.01
C VAL A 162 9.88 -13.49 -5.69
N ASP A 163 9.03 -13.18 -6.65
CA ASP A 163 8.25 -14.19 -7.38
C ASP A 163 9.19 -15.12 -8.15
N TYR A 164 10.18 -14.60 -8.88
CA TYR A 164 11.15 -15.45 -9.57
C TYR A 164 11.95 -16.34 -8.62
N LEU A 165 12.46 -15.79 -7.51
CA LEU A 165 13.26 -16.54 -6.54
C LEU A 165 12.47 -17.69 -5.89
N SER A 166 11.16 -17.52 -5.69
CA SER A 166 10.28 -18.56 -5.17
C SER A 166 10.13 -19.77 -6.10
N THR A 167 10.39 -19.59 -7.41
CA THR A 167 10.29 -20.67 -8.40
C THR A 167 11.60 -21.42 -8.64
N ILE A 168 12.74 -20.80 -8.31
CA ILE A 168 14.07 -21.35 -8.58
C ILE A 168 14.47 -22.34 -7.48
N LYS A 169 14.49 -23.63 -7.84
CA LYS A 169 14.82 -24.74 -6.93
C LYS A 169 16.29 -25.18 -7.02
N THR A 170 17.21 -24.27 -6.73
CA THR A 170 18.64 -24.59 -6.63
C THR A 170 19.29 -23.75 -5.54
N PHE A 171 20.28 -24.30 -4.85
CA PHE A 171 21.10 -23.57 -3.88
C PHE A 171 22.31 -22.90 -4.55
N ASP A 172 22.59 -23.22 -5.81
CA ASP A 172 23.70 -22.68 -6.57
C ASP A 172 23.38 -21.24 -7.01
N GLU A 173 24.22 -20.30 -6.57
CA GLU A 173 24.07 -18.88 -6.88
C GLU A 173 24.26 -18.58 -8.37
N GLN A 174 25.19 -19.26 -9.04
CA GLN A 174 25.44 -19.07 -10.48
C GLN A 174 24.29 -19.64 -11.28
N GLU A 175 23.78 -20.81 -10.92
CA GLU A 175 22.62 -21.40 -11.59
C GLU A 175 21.38 -20.52 -11.41
N THR A 176 21.20 -19.95 -10.21
CA THR A 176 20.10 -19.00 -9.92
C THR A 176 20.21 -17.75 -10.79
N MET A 177 21.41 -17.17 -10.89
CA MET A 177 21.70 -16.04 -11.77
C MET A 177 21.35 -16.30 -13.23
N MET A 178 21.66 -17.50 -13.75
CA MET A 178 21.33 -17.88 -15.13
C MET A 178 19.82 -18.02 -15.37
N LYS A 179 19.06 -18.43 -14.34
CA LYS A 179 17.59 -18.59 -14.41
C LYS A 179 16.83 -17.28 -14.22
N LEU A 180 17.46 -16.28 -13.59
CA LEU A 180 16.85 -14.95 -13.41
C LEU A 180 16.88 -14.15 -14.72
N PRO A 181 15.83 -13.37 -15.02
CA PRO A 181 15.88 -12.41 -16.11
C PRO A 181 17.03 -11.41 -15.92
N HIS A 182 17.69 -11.03 -17.01
CA HIS A 182 18.88 -10.17 -16.97
C HIS A 182 18.70 -8.89 -16.15
N LYS A 183 17.52 -8.27 -16.22
CA LYS A 183 17.17 -7.07 -15.44
C LYS A 183 17.28 -7.28 -13.91
N HIS A 184 17.01 -8.49 -13.41
CA HIS A 184 16.97 -8.81 -11.98
C HIS A 184 18.30 -9.37 -11.43
N GLN A 185 19.20 -9.80 -12.31
CA GLN A 185 20.48 -10.42 -11.95
C GLN A 185 21.33 -9.53 -11.04
N MET A 186 21.49 -8.25 -11.38
CA MET A 186 22.27 -7.31 -10.58
C MET A 186 21.64 -7.08 -9.20
N LEU A 187 20.31 -6.93 -9.14
CA LEU A 187 19.60 -6.74 -7.88
C LEU A 187 19.72 -7.96 -6.96
N PHE A 188 19.64 -9.17 -7.51
CA PHE A 188 19.90 -10.40 -6.77
C PHE A 188 21.32 -10.44 -6.20
N GLN A 189 22.34 -10.09 -6.99
CA GLN A 189 23.72 -10.04 -6.50
C GLN A 189 23.91 -9.02 -5.38
N ILE A 190 23.32 -7.83 -5.50
CA ILE A 190 23.35 -6.80 -4.46
C ILE A 190 22.74 -7.35 -3.17
N PHE A 191 21.55 -7.97 -3.26
CA PHE A 191 20.86 -8.50 -2.09
C PHE A 191 21.56 -9.70 -1.46
N ARG A 192 22.15 -10.58 -2.27
CA ARG A 192 22.98 -11.69 -1.79
C ARG A 192 24.18 -11.20 -1.01
N LYS A 193 24.93 -10.23 -1.56
CA LYS A 193 26.09 -9.64 -0.89
C LYS A 193 25.71 -8.91 0.39
N ALA A 194 24.54 -8.27 0.42
CA ALA A 194 24.01 -7.59 1.61
C ALA A 194 23.37 -8.54 2.63
N GLY A 195 23.33 -9.86 2.39
CA GLY A 195 22.67 -10.81 3.28
C GLY A 195 21.14 -10.70 3.31
N LEU A 196 20.55 -9.96 2.38
CA LEU A 196 19.10 -9.76 2.24
C LEU A 196 18.42 -10.90 1.49
N VAL A 197 19.17 -11.80 0.84
CA VAL A 197 18.67 -13.01 0.21
C VAL A 197 19.41 -14.21 0.77
N ILE A 198 18.65 -15.18 1.27
CA ILE A 198 19.15 -16.38 1.95
C ILE A 198 18.48 -17.61 1.31
N TYR A 199 19.25 -18.68 1.13
CA TYR A 199 18.69 -19.94 0.67
C TYR A 199 17.99 -20.66 1.82
N ASN A 200 16.70 -20.97 1.65
CA ASN A 200 15.93 -21.78 2.57
C ASN A 200 16.07 -23.26 2.19
N SER A 201 16.89 -24.01 2.93
CA SER A 201 17.14 -25.43 2.66
C SER A 201 15.91 -26.32 2.83
N SER A 202 14.98 -25.95 3.73
CA SER A 202 13.74 -26.71 3.97
C SER A 202 12.77 -26.60 2.80
N LYS A 203 12.60 -25.39 2.24
CA LYS A 203 11.73 -25.14 1.08
C LYS A 203 12.44 -25.32 -0.26
N ARG A 204 13.77 -25.42 -0.24
CA ARG A 204 14.67 -25.48 -1.40
C ARG A 204 14.52 -24.29 -2.36
N VAL A 205 14.28 -23.10 -1.81
CA VAL A 205 14.10 -21.85 -2.58
C VAL A 205 14.91 -20.73 -1.96
N TRP A 206 15.15 -19.67 -2.73
CA TRP A 206 15.72 -18.44 -2.21
C TRP A 206 14.62 -17.58 -1.59
N GLU A 207 14.87 -17.08 -0.39
CA GLU A 207 13.96 -16.17 0.31
C GLU A 207 14.64 -14.81 0.51
N VAL A 208 13.86 -13.76 0.32
CA VAL A 208 14.28 -12.40 0.65
C VAL A 208 13.98 -12.13 2.12
N SER A 209 14.81 -11.32 2.78
CA SER A 209 14.65 -10.95 4.18
C SER A 209 13.28 -10.30 4.44
N ARG A 210 12.77 -10.50 5.67
CA ARG A 210 11.48 -9.92 6.09
C ARG A 210 11.44 -8.40 5.96
N ASP A 211 12.59 -7.73 6.09
CA ASP A 211 12.66 -6.28 5.97
C ASP A 211 12.33 -5.83 4.54
N VAL A 212 12.76 -6.58 3.52
CA VAL A 212 12.38 -6.30 2.13
C VAL A 212 10.91 -6.65 1.87
N ILE A 213 10.41 -7.76 2.43
CA ILE A 213 9.01 -8.19 2.26
C ILE A 213 8.04 -7.17 2.86
N ARG A 214 8.35 -6.61 4.05
CA ARG A 214 7.52 -5.58 4.69
C ARG A 214 7.32 -4.35 3.81
N PHE A 215 8.30 -3.98 2.99
CA PHE A 215 8.15 -2.84 2.08
C PHE A 215 7.17 -3.14 0.95
N ILE A 216 7.21 -4.37 0.41
CA ILE A 216 6.28 -4.82 -0.61
C ILE A 216 4.84 -4.79 -0.07
N GLU A 217 4.62 -5.28 1.15
CA GLU A 217 3.28 -5.33 1.77
C GLU A 217 2.71 -3.95 2.14
N GLN A 218 3.56 -2.91 2.16
CA GLN A 218 3.19 -1.53 2.50
C GLN A 218 3.11 -0.60 1.27
N SER A 219 3.46 -1.10 0.08
CA SER A 219 3.46 -0.37 -1.20
C SER A 219 2.17 -0.63 -1.97
#